data_AF-V9F6A1-F1
#
_entry.id   AF-V9F6A1-F1
#
_cell.length_a   1.000
_cell.length_b   1.000
_cell.length_c   1.000
_cell.angle_alpha   90.00
_cell.angle_beta   90.00
_cell.angle_gamma   90.00
#
_symmetry.space_group_name_H-M   'P 1'
#
loop_
_entity.id
_entity.type
_entity.pdbx_description
1 polymer ?
#
loop_
_entity_poly.entity_id
_entity_poly.type
_entity_poly.pdbx_seq_one_letter_code
_entity_poly.pdbx_strand_id
1 'polypeptide(L)'
;MVCVGAQPHKLAQPRQMGFISVLDIYGFEKFEWNTFEQLCINYTNEKSQRYFNQHMLEVEQNDYAKEGIDWKHIDFEDNQECLDLIESKVNGKPGIFISLDDNWRLKGEETNKNFVSNLHNSFGRTSSGHSSGNNKFFVHPKMDADLHFDIKHYVGEVIYDASGFTDKNNETLNDDMQELIW
;
A
#
# COMPACT_ATOMS: atom_id res chain seq x y z
N MET A 1 16.60 11.97 -3.62
CA MET A 1 18.00 11.73 -3.17
C MET A 1 17.96 10.67 -2.08
N VAL A 2 18.30 9.42 -2.40
CA VAL A 2 18.23 8.28 -1.46
C VAL A 2 19.54 8.22 -0.67
N CYS A 3 19.50 8.43 0.65
CA CYS A 3 20.66 8.22 1.51
C CYS A 3 20.84 6.72 1.76
N VAL A 4 21.74 6.10 1.00
CA VAL A 4 22.22 4.73 1.22
C VAL A 4 23.35 4.76 2.25
N GLY A 5 23.18 3.99 3.34
CA GLY A 5 24.25 3.38 4.13
C GLY A 5 25.40 4.26 4.61
N ALA A 6 25.22 4.95 5.73
CA ALA A 6 26.35 5.36 6.57
C ALA A 6 26.21 4.72 7.95
N GLN A 7 27.13 3.83 8.31
CA GLN A 7 27.24 3.32 9.68
C GLN A 7 27.48 4.50 10.64
N PRO A 8 26.78 4.59 11.77
CA PRO A 8 27.03 5.66 12.72
C PRO A 8 28.36 5.38 13.43
N HIS A 9 29.41 6.10 13.03
CA HIS A 9 30.61 6.23 13.84
C HIS A 9 30.19 6.82 15.18
N LYS A 10 30.46 6.10 16.29
CA LYS A 10 30.10 6.53 17.66
C LYS A 10 30.84 7.83 18.02
N LEU A 11 30.27 8.97 17.66
CA LEU A 11 30.60 10.26 18.23
C LEU A 11 29.71 10.45 19.46
N ALA A 12 30.32 10.83 20.59
CA ALA A 12 29.64 11.11 21.84
C ALA A 12 28.49 12.10 21.58
N GLN A 13 27.25 11.70 21.88
CA GLN A 13 26.04 12.48 21.61
C GLN A 13 26.05 13.77 22.45
N PRO A 14 26.24 14.97 21.87
CA PRO A 14 25.92 16.21 22.57
C PRO A 14 24.39 16.27 22.75
N ARG A 15 23.89 16.98 23.78
CA ARG A 15 22.45 17.15 24.06
C ARG A 15 21.68 17.33 22.75
N GLN A 16 20.79 16.38 22.45
CA GLN A 16 20.06 16.32 21.19
C GLN A 16 19.20 17.58 21.06
N MET A 17 19.70 18.57 20.31
CA MET A 17 18.81 19.58 19.74
C MET A 17 17.91 18.87 18.73
N GLY A 18 16.62 19.26 18.66
CA GLY A 18 15.66 18.64 17.75
C GLY A 18 16.15 18.59 16.30
N PHE A 19 15.60 17.66 15.51
CA PHE A 19 15.96 17.49 14.10
C PHE A 19 14.79 17.89 13.19
N ILE A 20 15.12 18.41 12.01
CA ILE A 20 14.15 18.70 10.94
C ILE A 20 14.41 17.69 9.83
N SER A 21 13.37 16.98 9.40
CA SER A 21 13.43 16.04 8.28
C SER A 21 12.59 16.54 7.12
N VAL A 22 13.10 16.38 5.90
CA VAL A 22 12.37 16.68 4.66
C VAL A 22 12.10 15.37 3.94
N LEU A 23 10.85 15.14 3.58
CA LEU A 23 10.41 13.95 2.84
C LEU A 23 10.22 14.34 1.37
N ASP A 24 10.99 13.71 0.47
CA ASP A 24 10.92 13.86 -0.98
C ASP A 24 10.63 12.48 -1.58
N ILE A 25 9.35 12.25 -1.91
CA ILE A 25 8.84 10.97 -2.42
C ILE A 25 7.95 11.19 -3.65
N TYR A 26 7.77 10.16 -4.46
CA TYR A 26 6.83 10.19 -5.58
C TYR A 26 5.40 10.40 -5.08
N GLY A 27 4.65 11.24 -5.80
CA GLY A 27 3.21 11.37 -5.61
C GLY A 27 2.44 10.15 -6.13
N PHE A 28 1.12 10.18 -5.97
CA PHE A 28 0.25 9.10 -6.41
C PHE A 28 0.37 8.85 -7.93
N GLU A 29 0.44 7.59 -8.34
CA GLU A 29 0.58 7.17 -9.74
C GLU A 29 -0.65 6.40 -10.23
N LYS A 30 -1.22 6.85 -11.35
CA LYS A 30 -2.33 6.17 -12.04
C LYS A 30 -2.09 6.21 -13.54
N PHE A 31 -1.55 5.12 -14.06
CA PHE A 31 -1.27 4.93 -15.49
C PHE A 31 -2.25 3.95 -16.12
N GLU A 32 -2.13 3.78 -17.44
CA GLU A 32 -2.84 2.72 -18.17
C GLU A 32 -2.39 1.31 -17.75
N TRP A 33 -1.12 1.18 -17.34
CA TRP A 33 -0.49 -0.07 -16.91
C TRP A 33 0.20 0.18 -15.56
N ASN A 34 -0.34 -0.38 -14.48
CA ASN A 34 0.22 -0.24 -13.13
C ASN A 34 0.69 -1.61 -12.66
N THR A 35 1.94 -1.74 -12.25
CA THR A 35 2.50 -2.99 -11.74
C THR A 35 2.85 -2.88 -10.25
N PHE A 36 3.64 -3.83 -9.73
CA PHE A 36 3.99 -3.91 -8.32
C PHE A 36 4.60 -2.61 -7.76
N GLU A 37 5.39 -1.91 -8.57
CA GLU A 37 6.03 -0.64 -8.20
C GLU A 37 5.00 0.45 -7.93
N GLN A 38 4.00 0.59 -8.81
CA GLN A 38 2.89 1.53 -8.59
C GLN A 38 2.09 1.17 -7.34
N LEU A 39 1.89 -0.11 -7.06
CA LEU A 39 1.21 -0.54 -5.83
C LEU A 39 1.98 -0.07 -4.58
N CYS A 40 3.31 -0.22 -4.56
CA CYS A 40 4.17 0.25 -3.47
C CYS A 40 4.16 1.78 -3.32
N ILE A 41 4.19 2.52 -4.44
CA ILE A 41 4.13 3.99 -4.45
C ILE A 41 2.78 4.46 -3.93
N ASN A 42 1.69 3.89 -4.42
CA ASN A 42 0.32 4.26 -4.06
C ASN A 42 0.01 3.90 -2.61
N TYR A 43 0.48 2.74 -2.11
CA TYR A 43 0.38 2.38 -0.70
C TYR A 43 1.10 3.41 0.20
N THR A 44 2.28 3.87 -0.20
CA THR A 44 3.01 4.92 0.54
C THR A 44 2.21 6.22 0.58
N ASN A 45 1.66 6.63 -0.56
CA ASN A 45 0.81 7.81 -0.65
C ASN A 45 -0.48 7.67 0.19
N GLU A 46 -1.10 6.49 0.22
CA GLU A 46 -2.28 6.21 1.04
C GLU A 46 -1.98 6.39 2.54
N LYS A 47 -0.81 5.92 3.01
CA LYS A 47 -0.34 6.15 4.39
C LYS A 47 -0.06 7.62 4.67
N SER A 48 0.62 8.31 3.76
CA SER A 48 0.90 9.73 3.88
C SER A 48 -0.39 10.56 3.93
N GLN A 49 -1.38 10.24 3.09
CA GLN A 49 -2.68 10.91 3.08
C GLN A 49 -3.41 10.71 4.41
N ARG A 50 -3.41 9.49 4.96
CA ARG A 50 -4.01 9.22 6.27
C ARG A 50 -3.36 10.02 7.39
N TYR A 51 -2.03 10.02 7.43
CA TYR A 51 -1.26 10.76 8.42
C TYR A 51 -1.53 12.26 8.34
N PHE A 52 -1.55 12.82 7.13
CA PHE A 52 -1.87 14.22 6.90
C PHE A 52 -3.28 14.58 7.39
N ASN A 53 -4.29 13.77 7.02
CA ASN A 53 -5.67 14.00 7.44
C ASN A 53 -5.80 13.97 8.96
N GLN A 54 -5.24 12.95 9.62
CA GLN A 54 -5.30 12.84 11.08
C GLN A 54 -4.60 14.01 11.78
N HIS A 55 -3.39 14.34 11.35
CA HIS A 55 -2.59 15.36 12.02
C HIS A 55 -3.11 16.78 11.80
N MET A 56 -3.46 17.13 10.56
CA MET A 56 -3.98 18.48 10.26
C MET A 56 -5.30 18.74 10.96
N LEU A 57 -6.21 17.74 11.00
CA LEU A 57 -7.49 17.91 11.69
C LEU A 57 -7.33 18.05 13.20
N GLU A 58 -6.39 17.35 13.81
CA GLU A 58 -6.06 17.51 15.23
C GLU A 58 -5.55 18.93 15.52
N VAL A 59 -4.66 19.44 14.66
CA VAL A 59 -4.11 20.81 14.78
C VAL A 59 -5.23 21.85 14.63
N GLU A 60 -6.07 21.75 13.60
CA GLU A 60 -7.17 22.70 13.38
C GLU A 60 -8.17 22.70 14.55
N GLN A 61 -8.55 21.52 15.05
CA GLN A 61 -9.46 21.42 16.20
C GLN A 61 -8.89 22.08 17.46
N ASN A 62 -7.59 21.91 17.69
CA ASN A 62 -6.91 22.54 18.82
C ASN A 62 -6.89 24.08 18.69
N ASP A 63 -6.74 24.60 17.48
CA ASP A 63 -6.74 26.05 17.25
C ASP A 63 -8.14 26.66 17.36
N TYR A 64 -9.17 26.01 16.81
CA TYR A 64 -10.57 26.44 17.01
C TYR A 64 -10.97 26.45 18.49
N ALA A 65 -10.53 25.43 19.26
CA ALA A 65 -10.79 25.36 20.70
C ALA A 65 -10.11 26.51 21.48
N LYS A 66 -8.87 26.89 21.10
CA LYS A 66 -8.16 28.03 21.71
C LYS A 66 -8.84 29.36 21.41
N GLU A 67 -9.40 29.52 20.21
CA GLU A 67 -10.06 30.75 19.77
C GLU A 67 -11.51 30.85 20.26
N GLY A 68 -12.05 29.79 20.88
CA GLY A 68 -13.43 29.75 21.36
C GLY A 68 -14.47 29.75 20.23
N ILE A 69 -14.08 29.27 19.05
CA ILE A 69 -14.95 29.17 17.88
C ILE A 69 -15.80 27.91 18.00
N ASP A 70 -17.13 28.07 17.90
CA ASP A 70 -18.07 26.94 17.82
C ASP A 70 -17.92 26.27 16.45
N TRP A 71 -17.01 25.30 16.38
CA TRP A 71 -16.69 24.55 15.17
C TRP A 71 -17.38 23.19 15.17
N LYS A 72 -18.03 22.85 14.04
CA LYS A 72 -18.55 21.50 13.83
C LYS A 72 -17.45 20.60 13.30
N HIS A 73 -17.26 19.46 13.95
CA HIS A 73 -16.31 18.44 13.51
C HIS A 73 -16.53 18.10 12.02
N ILE A 74 -15.46 18.21 11.23
CA ILE A 74 -15.45 17.76 9.84
C ILE A 74 -14.97 16.31 9.86
N ASP A 75 -15.87 15.40 9.52
CA ASP A 75 -15.50 14.01 9.26
C ASP A 75 -14.70 13.95 7.94
N PHE A 76 -13.53 13.32 7.97
CA PHE A 76 -12.78 12.98 6.77
C PHE A 76 -13.07 11.54 6.34
N GLU A 77 -12.84 11.24 5.07
CA GLU A 77 -12.93 9.87 4.58
C GLU A 77 -11.74 9.06 5.12
N ASP A 78 -11.99 8.19 6.09
CA ASP A 78 -10.98 7.29 6.64
C ASP A 78 -10.66 6.18 5.62
N ASN A 79 -9.40 6.14 5.21
CA ASN A 79 -8.85 5.16 4.27
C ASN A 79 -8.16 3.98 4.98
N GLN A 80 -8.30 3.84 6.31
CA GLN A 80 -7.73 2.72 7.08
C GLN A 80 -8.08 1.35 6.48
N GLU A 81 -9.34 1.15 6.07
CA GLU A 81 -9.79 -0.11 5.45
C GLU A 81 -9.11 -0.38 4.09
N CYS A 82 -8.68 0.65 3.35
CA CYS A 82 -7.87 0.50 2.14
C CYS A 82 -6.43 0.10 2.49
N LEU A 83 -5.85 0.70 3.53
CA LEU A 83 -4.54 0.31 4.04
C LEU A 83 -4.56 -1.15 4.52
N ASP A 84 -5.58 -1.55 5.27
CA ASP A 84 -5.73 -2.90 5.78
C ASP A 84 -5.88 -3.95 4.67
N LEU A 85 -6.56 -3.60 3.57
CA LEU A 85 -6.63 -4.44 2.37
C LEU A 85 -5.24 -4.71 1.78
N ILE A 86 -4.34 -3.72 1.83
CA ILE A 86 -3.00 -3.82 1.25
C ILE A 86 -2.05 -4.55 2.21
N GLU A 87 -1.96 -4.13 3.47
CA GLU A 87 -0.87 -4.53 4.38
C GLU A 87 -1.26 -5.53 5.48
N SER A 88 -2.55 -5.66 5.78
CA SER A 88 -3.03 -6.32 7.00
C SER A 88 -3.98 -7.47 6.67
N LYS A 89 -4.85 -7.84 7.62
CA LYS A 89 -5.93 -8.79 7.42
C LYS A 89 -7.27 -8.07 7.46
N VAL A 90 -8.11 -8.30 6.46
CA VAL A 90 -9.49 -7.81 6.44
C VAL A 90 -10.42 -8.96 6.72
N ASN A 91 -11.20 -8.88 7.81
CA ASN A 91 -12.13 -9.93 8.23
C ASN A 91 -11.48 -11.33 8.34
N GLY A 92 -10.24 -11.38 8.84
CA GLY A 92 -9.46 -12.62 9.00
C GLY A 92 -8.82 -13.15 7.72
N LYS A 93 -9.06 -12.52 6.56
CA LYS A 93 -8.43 -12.89 5.28
C LYS A 93 -7.14 -12.09 5.05
N PRO A 94 -6.07 -12.70 4.52
CA PRO A 94 -4.81 -12.01 4.26
C PRO A 94 -5.00 -10.93 3.20
N GLY A 95 -4.48 -9.72 3.46
CA GLY A 95 -4.40 -8.63 2.48
C GLY A 95 -3.38 -8.92 1.39
N ILE A 96 -3.14 -7.92 0.54
CA ILE A 96 -2.35 -8.08 -0.69
C ILE A 96 -0.90 -8.49 -0.40
N PHE A 97 -0.20 -7.76 0.47
CA PHE A 97 1.21 -8.05 0.77
C PHE A 97 1.37 -9.40 1.50
N ILE A 98 0.48 -9.71 2.44
CA ILE A 98 0.49 -11.02 3.11
C ILE A 98 0.25 -12.15 2.09
N SER A 99 -0.69 -11.96 1.16
CA SER A 99 -0.96 -12.95 0.11
C SER A 99 0.23 -13.11 -0.85
N LEU A 100 0.99 -12.05 -1.13
CA LEU A 100 2.22 -12.14 -1.93
C LEU A 100 3.32 -12.88 -1.17
N ASP A 101 3.49 -12.58 0.11
CA ASP A 101 4.48 -13.22 0.97
C ASP A 101 4.20 -14.71 1.14
N ASP A 102 2.95 -15.16 1.18
CA ASP A 102 2.64 -16.60 1.22
C ASP A 102 3.05 -17.33 -0.08
N ASN A 103 3.13 -16.63 -1.21
CA ASN A 103 3.46 -17.18 -2.52
C ASN A 103 4.93 -16.96 -2.95
N TRP A 104 5.77 -16.41 -2.08
CA TRP A 104 7.12 -15.94 -2.43
C TRP A 104 8.04 -17.00 -3.05
N ARG A 105 7.89 -18.28 -2.67
CA ARG A 105 8.72 -19.39 -3.19
C ARG A 105 8.35 -19.85 -4.59
N LEU A 106 7.16 -19.48 -5.05
CA LEU A 106 6.61 -19.93 -6.32
C LEU A 106 6.74 -18.80 -7.35
N LYS A 107 7.27 -19.14 -8.53
CA LYS A 107 7.55 -18.20 -9.60
C LYS A 107 6.70 -18.52 -10.83
N GLY A 108 6.58 -17.55 -11.72
CA GLY A 108 5.91 -17.71 -13.00
C GLY A 108 4.44 -17.33 -13.00
N GLU A 109 3.88 -17.24 -14.21
CA GLU A 109 2.57 -16.67 -14.51
C GLU A 109 1.42 -17.37 -13.77
N GLU A 110 1.48 -18.71 -13.64
CA GLU A 110 0.46 -19.50 -12.94
C GLU A 110 0.37 -19.12 -11.45
N THR A 111 1.49 -18.78 -10.82
CA THR A 111 1.48 -18.30 -9.42
C THR A 111 0.78 -16.95 -9.32
N ASN A 112 1.05 -16.03 -10.26
CA ASN A 112 0.39 -14.73 -10.29
C ASN A 112 -1.12 -14.85 -10.53
N LYS A 113 -1.56 -15.75 -11.41
CA LYS A 113 -2.99 -16.07 -11.62
C LYS A 113 -3.65 -16.62 -10.35
N ASN A 114 -2.99 -17.57 -9.69
CA ASN A 114 -3.49 -18.12 -8.43
C ASN A 114 -3.58 -17.06 -7.32
N PHE A 115 -2.59 -16.16 -7.24
CA PHE A 115 -2.62 -15.01 -6.35
C PHE A 115 -3.83 -14.10 -6.62
N VAL A 116 -4.06 -13.69 -7.87
CA VAL A 116 -5.22 -12.84 -8.24
C VAL A 116 -6.55 -13.54 -7.99
N SER A 117 -6.64 -14.82 -8.34
CA SER A 117 -7.83 -15.65 -8.04
C SER A 117 -8.12 -15.72 -6.55
N ASN A 118 -7.10 -15.89 -5.70
CA ASN A 118 -7.25 -15.90 -4.25
C ASN A 118 -7.73 -14.54 -3.70
N LEU A 119 -7.26 -13.42 -4.28
CA LEU A 119 -7.74 -12.09 -3.92
C LEU A 119 -9.21 -11.91 -4.32
N HIS A 120 -9.60 -12.30 -5.54
CA HIS A 120 -11.00 -12.24 -5.99
C HIS A 120 -11.92 -13.12 -5.14
N ASN A 121 -11.48 -14.31 -4.75
CA ASN A 121 -12.24 -15.18 -3.83
C ASN A 121 -12.34 -14.60 -2.42
N SER A 122 -11.32 -13.84 -1.99
CA SER A 122 -11.25 -13.26 -0.65
C SER A 122 -12.07 -11.98 -0.52
N PHE A 123 -11.98 -11.10 -1.52
CA PHE A 123 -12.47 -9.72 -1.45
C PHE A 123 -13.44 -9.34 -2.58
N GLY A 124 -13.50 -10.15 -3.64
CA GLY A 124 -14.33 -9.89 -4.82
C GLY A 124 -15.82 -10.08 -4.57
N ARG A 125 -16.61 -9.25 -5.26
CA ARG A 125 -18.07 -9.30 -5.26
C ARG A 125 -18.51 -10.23 -6.40
N THR A 126 -19.14 -11.36 -6.09
CA THR A 126 -19.77 -12.18 -7.14
C THR A 126 -21.09 -11.53 -7.58
N SER A 127 -21.43 -11.68 -8.87
CA SER A 127 -22.66 -11.18 -9.50
C SER A 127 -23.95 -11.69 -8.85
N SER A 128 -23.87 -12.71 -7.99
CA SER A 128 -25.00 -13.29 -7.27
C SER A 128 -25.27 -12.66 -5.91
N GLY A 129 -24.47 -11.69 -5.44
CA GLY A 129 -24.73 -10.96 -4.19
C GLY A 129 -24.57 -11.78 -2.89
N HIS A 130 -24.05 -13.01 -2.96
CA HIS A 130 -23.95 -13.94 -1.83
C HIS A 130 -22.51 -14.20 -1.34
N SER A 131 -21.51 -13.42 -1.79
CA SER A 131 -20.14 -13.55 -1.28
C SER A 131 -19.95 -12.95 0.11
N SER A 132 -19.25 -13.68 0.97
CA SER A 132 -18.85 -13.27 2.33
C SER A 132 -17.72 -12.22 2.38
N GLY A 133 -17.05 -11.92 1.26
CA GLY A 133 -16.02 -10.89 1.16
C GLY A 133 -16.57 -9.66 0.44
N ASN A 134 -16.95 -8.61 1.19
CA ASN A 134 -17.42 -7.36 0.60
C ASN A 134 -16.50 -6.23 1.10
N ASN A 135 -15.29 -6.13 0.52
CA ASN A 135 -14.44 -4.98 0.77
C ASN A 135 -14.79 -3.89 -0.25
N LYS A 136 -15.23 -2.72 0.24
CA LYS A 136 -15.61 -1.58 -0.63
C LYS A 136 -14.45 -1.01 -1.46
N PHE A 137 -13.21 -1.33 -1.07
CA PHE A 137 -11.99 -0.90 -1.73
C PHE A 137 -11.42 -1.89 -2.74
N PHE A 138 -11.92 -3.14 -2.76
CA PHE A 138 -11.52 -4.12 -3.76
C PHE A 138 -12.59 -4.24 -4.84
N VAL A 139 -12.23 -3.95 -6.08
CA VAL A 139 -13.16 -3.96 -7.22
C VAL A 139 -12.83 -5.13 -8.14
N HIS A 140 -13.87 -5.80 -8.62
CA HIS A 140 -13.70 -6.86 -9.61
C HIS A 140 -13.60 -6.20 -10.99
N PRO A 141 -12.57 -6.53 -11.81
CA PRO A 141 -12.47 -6.00 -13.15
C PRO A 141 -13.70 -6.40 -13.97
N LYS A 142 -14.15 -5.49 -14.83
CA LYS A 142 -15.32 -5.68 -15.71
C LYS A 142 -15.04 -6.64 -16.87
N MET A 143 -13.77 -6.98 -17.11
CA MET A 143 -13.33 -7.97 -18.08
C MET A 143 -12.62 -9.11 -17.35
N ASP A 144 -12.85 -10.35 -17.78
CA ASP A 144 -12.14 -11.53 -17.31
C ASP A 144 -10.68 -11.44 -17.76
N ALA A 145 -9.86 -10.82 -16.92
CA ALA A 145 -8.42 -10.84 -17.03
C ALA A 145 -7.85 -11.46 -15.77
N ASP A 146 -7.42 -12.72 -15.87
CA ASP A 146 -6.95 -13.57 -14.76
C ASP A 146 -5.77 -12.98 -13.96
N LEU A 147 -5.17 -11.89 -14.45
CA LEU A 147 -4.01 -11.21 -13.88
C LEU A 147 -4.32 -9.80 -13.37
N HIS A 148 -5.56 -9.31 -13.49
CA HIS A 148 -5.89 -7.94 -13.10
C HIS A 148 -6.72 -7.91 -11.82
N PHE A 149 -6.46 -6.90 -10.99
CA PHE A 149 -7.27 -6.56 -9.83
C PHE A 149 -7.27 -5.05 -9.60
N ASP A 150 -8.35 -4.56 -8.98
CA ASP A 150 -8.59 -3.13 -8.88
C ASP A 150 -8.68 -2.73 -7.41
N ILE A 151 -7.99 -1.64 -7.04
CA ILE A 151 -8.08 -1.02 -5.71
C ILE A 151 -8.67 0.37 -5.86
N LYS A 152 -9.67 0.69 -5.05
CA LYS A 152 -10.17 2.06 -4.88
C LYS A 152 -9.28 2.80 -3.89
N HIS A 153 -8.42 3.67 -4.39
CA HIS A 153 -7.61 4.57 -3.56
C HIS A 153 -8.36 5.87 -3.27
N TYR A 154 -7.81 6.74 -2.40
CA TYR A 154 -8.39 8.06 -2.12
C TYR A 154 -8.53 8.96 -3.38
N VAL A 155 -7.73 8.73 -4.42
CA VAL A 155 -7.83 9.44 -5.72
C VAL A 155 -8.71 8.73 -6.75
N GLY A 156 -9.30 7.60 -6.38
CA GLY A 156 -10.14 6.77 -7.24
C GLY A 156 -9.56 5.39 -7.55
N GLU A 157 -10.21 4.69 -8.46
CA GLU A 157 -9.88 3.30 -8.82
C GLU A 157 -8.59 3.21 -9.64
N VAL A 158 -7.70 2.28 -9.28
CA VAL A 158 -6.47 1.94 -9.99
C VAL A 158 -6.48 0.44 -10.29
N ILE A 159 -6.23 0.11 -11.55
CA ILE A 159 -6.15 -1.27 -12.05
C ILE A 159 -4.68 -1.68 -12.02
N TYR A 160 -4.38 -2.81 -11.39
CA TYR A 160 -3.04 -3.38 -11.32
C TYR A 160 -2.96 -4.66 -12.16
N ASP A 161 -1.88 -4.78 -12.93
CA ASP A 161 -1.50 -6.00 -13.64
C ASP A 161 -0.52 -6.80 -12.77
N ALA A 162 -0.97 -7.94 -12.26
CA ALA A 162 -0.22 -8.83 -11.40
C ALA A 162 0.91 -9.60 -12.10
N SER A 163 1.11 -9.39 -13.41
CA SER A 163 2.20 -10.00 -14.17
C SER A 163 3.56 -9.75 -13.51
N GLY A 164 4.21 -10.83 -13.07
CA GLY A 164 5.52 -10.77 -12.43
C GLY A 164 5.53 -10.23 -11.00
N PHE A 165 4.38 -10.10 -10.33
CA PHE A 165 4.31 -9.62 -8.94
C PHE A 165 5.11 -10.50 -7.98
N THR A 166 4.96 -11.83 -8.05
CA THR A 166 5.68 -12.74 -7.16
C THR A 166 7.19 -12.72 -7.41
N ASP A 167 7.59 -12.58 -8.67
CA ASP A 167 9.00 -12.47 -9.06
C ASP A 167 9.63 -11.18 -8.53
N LYS A 168 8.91 -10.05 -8.64
CA LYS A 168 9.33 -8.74 -8.12
C LYS A 168 9.30 -8.68 -6.58
N ASN A 169 8.39 -9.39 -5.92
CA ASN A 169 8.39 -9.47 -4.45
C ASN A 169 9.56 -10.30 -3.92
N ASN A 170 10.00 -11.31 -4.68
CA ASN A 170 11.07 -12.23 -4.30
C ASN A 170 12.40 -11.82 -4.96
N GLU A 171 12.88 -10.58 -4.75
CA GLU A 171 14.17 -10.05 -5.25
C GLU A 171 15.41 -10.80 -4.70
N THR A 172 15.44 -12.13 -4.81
CA THR A 172 16.62 -12.95 -4.60
C THR A 172 17.52 -12.74 -5.81
N LEU A 173 18.67 -12.09 -5.60
CA LEU A 173 19.76 -12.05 -6.57
C LEU A 173 20.15 -13.49 -6.91
N ASN A 174 20.31 -13.81 -8.19
CA ASN A 174 20.82 -15.11 -8.63
C ASN A 174 22.16 -15.40 -7.93
N ASP A 175 22.36 -16.59 -7.40
CA ASP A 175 23.57 -16.99 -6.67
C ASP A 175 24.84 -16.74 -7.51
N ASP A 176 24.77 -16.97 -8.83
CA ASP A 176 25.87 -16.67 -9.77
C ASP A 176 26.19 -15.16 -9.86
N MET A 177 25.17 -14.30 -9.75
CA MET A 177 25.36 -12.85 -9.72
C MET A 177 25.85 -12.38 -8.36
N GLN A 178 25.47 -13.07 -7.28
CA GLN A 178 26.04 -12.81 -5.96
C GLN A 178 27.54 -13.14 -5.98
N GLU A 179 27.94 -14.31 -6.47
CA GLU A 179 29.35 -14.72 -6.56
C GLU A 179 30.20 -13.77 -7.42
N LEU A 180 29.61 -13.10 -8.42
CA LEU A 180 30.30 -12.12 -9.25
C LEU A 180 30.45 -10.72 -8.61
N ILE A 181 29.65 -10.41 -7.58
CA ILE A 181 29.63 -9.13 -6.87
C ILE A 181 30.49 -9.17 -5.59
N TRP A 182 30.84 -10.36 -5.10
CA TRP A 182 31.75 -10.61 -3.97
C TRP A 182 33.18 -10.91 -4.42
#